data_AF-A0A959QZ60-F1
#
_entry.id   AF-A0A959QZ60-F1
#
_cell.length_a   1.000
_cell.length_b   1.000
_cell.length_c   1.000
_cell.angle_alpha   90.00
_cell.angle_beta   90.00
_cell.angle_gamma   90.00
#
_symmetry.space_group_name_H-M   'P 1'
#
loop_
_entity.id
_entity.type
_entity.pdbx_description
1 polymer ?
#
loop_
_entity_poly.entity_id
_entity_poly.type
_entity_poly.pdbx_seq_one_letter_code
_entity_poly.pdbx_strand_id
1 'polypeptide(L)'
;MKNFLFLVAITVGFAFGMPQYSSLQAQDPVTFTLRNGSMESIPLKIPGVMNPNLSPMSNSGVILDVGQKIFFSYKGKKELLLLVTSDLEGQTLLVNKLIKKRKAELDSI
;
A
#
# COMPACT_ATOMS: atom_id res chain seq x y z
N MET A 1 -5.53 -28.98 -28.72
CA MET A 1 -4.10 -28.61 -28.71
C MET A 1 -3.60 -28.86 -27.28
N LYS A 2 -3.36 -30.12 -26.87
CA LYS A 2 -2.11 -30.90 -26.96
C LYS A 2 -0.87 -30.13 -26.45
N ASN A 3 -0.67 -30.25 -25.14
CA ASN A 3 0.56 -30.53 -24.38
C ASN A 3 1.80 -29.66 -24.65
N PHE A 4 2.24 -28.93 -23.62
CA PHE A 4 3.66 -28.62 -23.46
C PHE A 4 4.21 -29.41 -22.27
N LEU A 5 5.08 -30.35 -22.61
CA LEU A 5 5.76 -31.31 -21.76
C LEU A 5 6.87 -30.57 -21.02
N PHE A 6 6.81 -30.48 -19.69
CA PHE A 6 7.98 -30.17 -18.88
C PHE A 6 8.79 -31.46 -18.74
N LEU A 7 9.88 -31.56 -19.48
CA LEU A 7 10.90 -32.58 -19.27
C LEU A 7 12.25 -31.87 -19.18
N VAL A 8 12.76 -31.74 -17.96
CA VAL A 8 14.19 -31.70 -17.71
C VAL A 8 14.47 -32.61 -16.51
N ALA A 9 14.73 -33.88 -16.82
CA ALA A 9 15.47 -34.75 -15.93
C ALA A 9 16.92 -34.77 -16.43
N ILE A 10 17.82 -34.05 -15.76
CA ILE A 10 19.25 -34.31 -15.83
C ILE A 10 19.75 -34.33 -14.38
N THR A 11 19.85 -35.54 -13.85
CA THR A 11 20.62 -35.88 -12.66
C THR A 11 22.08 -35.99 -13.04
N VAL A 12 22.87 -34.94 -12.80
CA VAL A 12 24.32 -35.06 -12.59
C VAL A 12 24.70 -34.14 -11.44
N GLY A 13 25.20 -34.74 -10.37
CA GLY A 13 25.63 -34.05 -9.16
C GLY A 13 26.81 -33.14 -9.43
N PHE A 14 26.58 -31.84 -9.32
CA PHE A 14 27.55 -30.81 -8.96
C PHE A 14 26.77 -29.74 -8.18
N ALA A 15 26.95 -29.70 -6.87
CA ALA A 15 26.34 -28.70 -6.00
C ALA A 15 27.05 -27.34 -6.16
N PHE A 16 26.91 -26.71 -7.33
CA PHE A 16 27.07 -25.27 -7.44
C PHE A 16 25.75 -24.65 -7.02
N GLY A 17 25.77 -23.97 -5.87
CA GLY A 17 24.61 -23.31 -5.28
C GLY A 17 23.90 -22.42 -6.29
N MET A 18 22.81 -22.92 -6.86
CA MET A 18 21.86 -22.07 -7.56
C MET A 18 21.35 -21.06 -6.53
N PRO A 19 21.41 -19.75 -6.80
CA PRO A 19 20.81 -18.76 -5.91
C PRO A 19 19.35 -19.17 -5.74
N GLN A 20 18.98 -19.49 -4.49
CA GLN A 20 17.59 -19.65 -4.12
C GLN A 20 16.95 -18.29 -4.32
N TYR A 21 16.32 -18.08 -5.48
CA TYR A 21 15.45 -16.93 -5.67
C TYR A 21 14.26 -17.17 -4.75
N SER A 22 14.35 -16.66 -3.52
CA SER A 22 13.20 -16.50 -2.65
C SER A 22 12.16 -15.78 -3.50
N SER A 23 11.06 -16.45 -3.84
CA SER A 23 9.92 -15.72 -4.36
C SER A 23 9.65 -14.61 -3.35
N LEU A 24 9.63 -13.36 -3.80
CA LEU A 24 9.09 -12.27 -2.99
C LEU A 24 7.67 -12.71 -2.68
N GLN A 25 7.47 -13.32 -1.51
CA GLN A 25 6.16 -13.74 -1.07
C GLN A 25 5.35 -12.46 -1.01
N ALA A 26 4.35 -12.35 -1.90
CA ALA A 26 3.38 -11.29 -1.80
C ALA A 26 2.81 -11.38 -0.39
N GLN A 27 3.05 -10.35 0.42
CA GLN A 27 2.46 -10.28 1.76
C GLN A 27 0.96 -10.11 1.62
N ASP A 28 0.22 -10.72 2.53
CA ASP A 28 -1.24 -10.64 2.54
C ASP A 28 -1.70 -9.17 2.62
N PRO A 29 -2.84 -8.82 1.97
CA PRO A 29 -3.42 -7.50 2.10
C PRO A 29 -3.74 -7.15 3.55
N VAL A 30 -3.59 -5.88 3.91
CA VAL A 30 -3.77 -5.37 5.27
C VAL A 30 -5.12 -4.68 5.39
N THR A 31 -5.88 -5.01 6.42
CA THR A 31 -7.17 -4.39 6.74
C THR A 31 -7.00 -3.35 7.82
N PHE A 32 -7.42 -2.11 7.54
CA PHE A 32 -7.32 -1.01 8.51
C PHE A 32 -8.37 0.07 8.24
N THR A 33 -8.48 1.03 9.15
CA THR A 33 -9.46 2.13 9.06
C THR A 33 -8.78 3.47 8.81
N LEU A 34 -9.25 4.19 7.81
CA LEU A 34 -8.95 5.60 7.61
C LEU A 34 -10.04 6.44 8.27
N ARG A 35 -9.68 7.23 9.28
CA ARG A 35 -10.59 8.13 9.99
C ARG A 35 -10.36 9.57 9.57
N ASN A 36 -11.43 10.25 9.17
CA ASN A 36 -11.46 11.69 9.06
C ASN A 36 -12.04 12.31 10.35
N GLY A 37 -11.20 12.98 11.14
CA GLY A 37 -11.63 13.69 12.34
C GLY A 37 -11.85 15.19 12.15
N SER A 38 -11.96 15.69 10.92
CA SER A 38 -12.30 17.09 10.64
C SER A 38 -13.71 17.24 10.08
N MET A 39 -14.17 18.49 10.02
CA MET A 39 -15.44 18.89 9.42
C MET A 39 -15.38 19.05 7.90
N GLU A 40 -14.22 18.81 7.29
CA GLU A 40 -13.97 18.97 5.86
C GLU A 40 -13.71 17.61 5.22
N SER A 41 -14.19 17.43 3.98
CA SER A 41 -13.88 16.23 3.20
C SER A 41 -12.38 16.17 2.87
N ILE A 42 -11.80 14.96 2.92
CA ILE A 42 -10.40 14.73 2.58
C ILE A 42 -10.32 13.92 1.29
N PRO A 43 -9.92 14.54 0.16
CA PRO A 43 -9.65 13.80 -1.06
C PRO A 43 -8.28 13.11 -0.99
N LEU A 44 -8.27 11.79 -1.17
CA LEU A 44 -7.05 11.00 -1.32
C LEU A 44 -6.93 10.47 -2.75
N LYS A 45 -5.79 9.86 -3.07
CA LYS A 45 -5.60 9.07 -4.28
C LYS A 45 -5.01 7.73 -3.87
N ILE A 46 -5.79 6.67 -4.06
CA ILE A 46 -5.43 5.29 -3.72
C ILE A 46 -5.59 4.46 -5.01
N PRO A 47 -4.52 3.87 -5.56
CA PRO A 47 -4.62 3.01 -6.74
C PRO A 47 -5.67 1.90 -6.53
N GLY A 48 -6.50 1.65 -7.53
CA GLY A 48 -7.55 0.61 -7.46
C GLY A 48 -8.81 0.99 -6.68
N VAL A 49 -8.86 2.14 -6.01
CA VAL A 49 -10.05 2.59 -5.26
C VAL A 49 -10.80 3.66 -6.06
N MET A 50 -12.07 3.40 -6.39
CA MET A 50 -12.88 4.28 -7.24
C MET A 50 -13.31 5.60 -6.56
N ASN A 51 -13.57 5.58 -5.24
CA ASN A 51 -13.97 6.78 -4.49
C ASN A 51 -13.07 6.99 -3.25
N PRO A 52 -11.84 7.50 -3.42
CA PRO A 52 -10.86 7.66 -2.35
C PRO A 52 -11.08 8.95 -1.52
N ASN A 53 -12.33 9.39 -1.34
CA ASN A 53 -12.66 10.60 -0.57
C ASN A 53 -13.22 10.21 0.81
N LEU A 54 -12.63 10.77 1.88
CA LEU A 54 -13.16 10.58 3.24
C LEU A 54 -14.14 11.72 3.57
N SER A 55 -15.39 11.37 3.85
CA SER A 55 -16.40 12.32 4.33
C SER A 55 -16.00 12.94 5.68
N PRO A 56 -16.56 14.10 6.05
CA PRO A 56 -16.35 14.69 7.38
C PRO A 56 -16.75 13.72 8.51
N MET A 57 -15.99 13.72 9.60
CA MET A 57 -16.30 12.96 10.83
C MET A 57 -16.60 11.46 10.62
N SER A 58 -16.02 10.82 9.60
CA SER A 58 -16.32 9.43 9.24
C SER A 58 -15.13 8.47 9.40
N ASN A 59 -15.46 7.17 9.38
CA ASN A 59 -14.50 6.07 9.28
C ASN A 59 -14.71 5.34 7.96
N SER A 60 -13.62 4.93 7.32
CA SER A 60 -13.64 4.09 6.13
C SER A 60 -12.69 2.91 6.30
N GLY A 61 -13.25 1.70 6.36
CA GLY A 61 -12.46 0.48 6.31
C GLY A 61 -11.89 0.26 4.92
N VAL A 62 -10.62 -0.12 4.83
CA VAL A 62 -9.92 -0.41 3.59
C VAL A 62 -9.12 -1.70 3.73
N ILE A 63 -8.96 -2.40 2.62
CA ILE A 63 -8.10 -3.59 2.48
C ILE A 63 -7.14 -3.26 1.35
N LEU A 64 -5.84 -3.12 1.64
CA LEU A 64 -4.84 -2.71 0.66
C LEU A 64 -3.59 -3.57 0.76
N ASP A 65 -2.95 -3.82 -0.38
CA ASP A 65 -1.72 -4.61 -0.44
C ASP A 65 -0.56 -3.92 0.30
N VAL A 66 0.30 -4.71 0.96
CA VAL A 66 1.55 -4.20 1.53
C VAL A 66 2.40 -3.57 0.42
N GLY A 67 2.96 -2.38 0.70
CA GLY A 67 3.73 -1.59 -0.25
C GLY A 67 2.87 -0.65 -1.12
N GLN A 68 1.55 -0.75 -1.06
CA GLN A 68 0.67 0.19 -1.76
C GLN A 68 0.83 1.60 -1.19
N LYS A 69 0.78 2.61 -2.07
CA LYS A 69 0.95 4.03 -1.70
C LYS A 69 -0.38 4.76 -1.70
N ILE A 70 -0.63 5.52 -0.65
CA ILE A 70 -1.75 6.46 -0.53
C ILE A 70 -1.20 7.87 -0.70
N PHE A 71 -1.82 8.66 -1.58
CA PHE A 71 -1.39 10.02 -1.87
C PHE A 71 -2.47 11.05 -1.53
N PHE A 72 -2.04 12.30 -1.41
CA PHE A 72 -2.90 13.47 -1.32
C PHE A 72 -2.40 14.58 -2.25
N SER A 73 -3.24 15.58 -2.51
CA SER A 73 -2.84 16.76 -3.29
C SER A 73 -2.32 17.84 -2.35
N TYR A 74 -1.14 18.39 -2.65
CA TYR A 74 -0.61 19.53 -1.93
C TYR A 74 0.15 20.47 -2.87
N LYS A 75 -0.17 21.77 -2.84
CA LYS A 75 0.44 22.79 -3.71
C LYS A 75 0.50 22.38 -5.20
N GLY A 76 -0.58 21.78 -5.69
CA GLY A 76 -0.72 21.31 -7.07
C GLY A 76 0.03 20.00 -7.40
N LYS A 77 0.72 19.39 -6.43
CA LYS A 77 1.50 18.16 -6.61
C LYS A 77 0.84 16.97 -5.93
N LYS A 78 1.14 15.76 -6.43
CA LYS A 78 0.73 14.49 -5.82
C LYS A 78 1.81 14.05 -4.83
N GLU A 79 1.48 14.06 -3.55
CA GLU A 79 2.42 13.79 -2.46
C GLU A 79 2.11 12.48 -1.76
N LEU A 80 3.14 11.73 -1.37
CA LEU A 80 2.98 10.50 -0.60
C LEU A 80 2.54 10.84 0.82
N LEU A 81 1.41 10.26 1.23
CA LEU A 81 0.87 10.38 2.59
C LEU A 81 1.24 9.16 3.44
N LEU A 82 1.05 7.96 2.90
CA LEU A 82 1.23 6.70 3.61
C LEU A 82 1.72 5.61 2.65
N LEU A 83 2.70 4.84 3.11
CA LEU A 83 3.06 3.55 2.53
C LEU A 83 2.39 2.47 3.38
N VAL A 84 1.62 1.57 2.78
CA VAL A 84 0.94 0.49 3.50
C VAL A 84 1.99 -0.52 3.95
N THR A 85 1.97 -0.83 5.24
CA THR A 85 2.86 -1.79 5.89
C THR A 85 2.03 -2.77 6.72
N SER A 86 2.56 -3.96 6.97
CA SER A 86 1.84 -5.03 7.67
C SER A 86 1.49 -4.71 9.12
N ASP A 87 2.20 -3.78 9.77
CA ASP A 87 1.89 -3.33 11.13
C ASP A 87 0.58 -2.55 11.22
N LEU A 88 0.03 -2.08 10.09
CA LEU A 88 -1.24 -1.32 10.07
C LEU A 88 -2.48 -2.18 10.34
N GLU A 89 -2.36 -3.50 10.39
CA GLU A 89 -3.50 -4.41 10.57
C GLU A 89 -4.35 -4.03 11.78
N GLY A 90 -5.66 -3.87 11.56
CA GLY A 90 -6.65 -3.48 12.57
C GLY A 90 -6.54 -2.04 13.08
N GLN A 91 -5.54 -1.25 12.64
CA GLN A 91 -5.35 0.10 13.15
C GLN A 91 -6.40 1.09 12.62
N THR A 92 -6.62 2.17 13.38
CA THR A 92 -7.38 3.34 12.93
C THR A 92 -6.45 4.54 12.81
N LEU A 93 -6.27 5.03 11.58
CA LEU A 93 -5.38 6.15 11.27
C LEU A 93 -6.18 7.46 11.15
N LEU A 94 -5.79 8.46 11.93
CA LEU A 94 -6.43 9.78 11.90
C LEU A 94 -5.84 10.65 10.78
N VAL A 95 -6.45 10.60 9.59
CA VAL A 95 -5.89 11.09 8.32
C VAL A 95 -5.68 12.60 8.31
N ASN A 96 -6.59 13.39 8.90
CA ASN A 96 -6.41 14.84 9.00
C ASN A 96 -5.15 15.22 9.78
N LYS A 97 -4.77 14.43 10.81
CA LYS A 97 -3.51 14.66 11.54
C LYS A 97 -2.29 14.26 10.71
N LEU A 98 -2.36 13.14 10.00
CA LEU A 98 -1.28 12.69 9.10
C LEU A 98 -1.00 13.73 8.00
N ILE A 99 -2.04 14.25 7.36
CA ILE A 99 -1.90 15.31 6.34
C ILE A 99 -1.29 16.57 6.94
N LYS A 100 -1.75 17.01 8.14
CA LYS A 100 -1.18 18.20 8.81
C LYS A 100 0.31 18.03 9.06
N LYS A 101 0.72 16.86 9.58
CA LYS A 101 2.14 16.54 9.81
C LYS A 101 2.92 16.56 8.50
N ARG A 102 2.41 15.88 7.46
CA ARG A 102 3.10 15.77 6.17
C ARG A 102 3.25 17.11 5.46
N LYS A 103 2.25 18.00 5.54
CA LYS A 103 2.36 19.37 5.01
C LYS A 103 3.47 20.16 5.70
N ALA A 104 3.57 20.07 7.03
CA ALA A 104 4.63 20.74 7.79
C ALA A 104 6.03 20.24 7.39
N GLU A 105 6.20 18.94 7.17
CA GLU A 105 7.45 18.36 6.65
C GLU A 105 7.78 18.89 5.25
N LEU A 106 6.80 18.97 4.35
CA LEU A 106 6.98 19.45 2.98
C LEU A 106 7.26 20.95 2.89
N ASP A 107 6.76 21.74 3.84
CA ASP A 107 7.01 23.19 3.89
C ASP A 107 8.35 23.54 4.57
N SER A 108 8.96 22.58 5.26
CA SER A 108 10.27 22.74 5.90
C SER A 108 11.44 22.40 4.97
N ILE A 109 11.15 22.07 3.71
CA ILE A 109 12.10 21.76 2.63
C ILE A 109 12.13 22.95 1.66
#